data_AF-A0A1Z9H8S1-F1
#
_entry.id   AF-A0A1Z9H8S1-F1
#
_cell.length_a   1.000
_cell.length_b   1.000
_cell.length_c   1.000
_cell.angle_alpha   90.00
_cell.angle_beta   90.00
_cell.angle_gamma   90.00
#
_symmetry.space_group_name_H-M   'P 1'
#
loop_
_entity.id
_entity.type
_entity.pdbx_description
1 polymer ?
#
loop_
_entity_poly.entity_id
_entity_poly.type
_entity_poly.pdbx_seq_one_letter_code
_entity_poly.pdbx_strand_id
1 'polypeptide(L)'
;FTSLCIGFGLFGGVFAPALFLGAMVGATADVILFGNATSGSGFAILGAASCIGAVIGAPLAAVVIVFELTGSYDWAVLAMISVVSSQQFTRAFSGRSLFDKQLSLRGIKISDDYK
;
A
#
# COMPACT_ATOMS: atom_id res chain seq x y z
N PHE A 1 -4.49 1.98 16.75
CA PHE A 1 -4.78 0.61 17.23
C PHE A 1 -3.82 -0.41 16.63
N THR A 2 -3.61 -0.41 15.32
CA THR A 2 -2.68 -1.32 14.60
C THR A 2 -1.25 -1.30 15.13
N SER A 3 -0.68 -0.11 15.34
CA SER A 3 0.64 0.06 15.97
C SER A 3 0.69 -0.52 17.39
N LEU A 4 -0.44 -0.52 18.10
CA LEU A 4 -0.53 -1.06 19.46
C LEU A 4 -0.56 -2.60 19.42
N CYS A 5 -1.35 -3.20 18.53
CA CYS A 5 -1.40 -4.66 18.36
C CYS A 5 -0.07 -5.25 17.88
N ILE A 6 0.64 -4.58 16.96
CA ILE A 6 1.98 -4.98 16.53
C ILE A 6 2.97 -4.87 17.69
N GLY A 7 2.86 -3.83 18.52
CA GLY A 7 3.66 -3.68 19.74
C GLY A 7 3.39 -4.77 20.79
N PHE A 8 2.16 -5.30 20.85
CA PHE A 8 1.78 -6.40 21.73
C PHE A 8 2.11 -7.80 21.18
N GLY A 9 2.74 -7.91 20.00
CA GLY A 9 3.13 -9.21 19.44
C GLY A 9 1.96 -10.07 18.99
N LEU A 10 0.79 -9.46 18.73
CA LEU A 10 -0.35 -10.17 18.16
C LEU A 10 0.00 -10.65 16.74
N PHE A 11 -0.17 -11.94 16.48
CA PHE A 11 0.04 -12.55 15.16
C PHE A 11 -1.05 -12.11 14.18
N GLY A 12 -0.91 -10.91 13.64
CA GLY A 12 -1.81 -10.34 12.64
C GLY A 12 -1.03 -9.41 11.72
N GLY A 13 -1.00 -9.73 10.42
CA GLY A 13 -0.22 -8.97 9.45
C GLY A 13 -0.65 -7.49 9.35
N VAL A 14 0.27 -6.65 8.85
CA VAL A 14 0.03 -5.21 8.58
C VAL A 14 -0.84 -4.94 7.35
N PHE A 15 -1.17 -5.99 6.59
CA PHE A 15 -1.85 -5.88 5.30
C PHE A 15 -3.28 -5.33 5.38
N ALA A 16 -4.18 -6.02 6.09
CA ALA A 16 -5.59 -5.62 6.18
C ALA A 16 -5.77 -4.22 6.78
N PRO A 17 -5.03 -3.83 7.83
CA PRO A 17 -5.14 -2.47 8.34
C PRO A 17 -4.59 -1.40 7.40
N ALA A 18 -3.53 -1.70 6.64
CA ALA A 18 -3.02 -0.77 5.62
C ALA A 18 -4.03 -0.59 4.48
N LEU A 19 -4.71 -1.65 4.06
CA LEU A 19 -5.79 -1.61 3.07
C LEU A 19 -6.92 -0.69 3.55
N PHE A 20 -7.40 -0.91 4.78
CA PHE A 20 -8.46 -0.09 5.37
C PHE A 20 -8.08 1.39 5.45
N LEU A 21 -6.86 1.67 5.92
CA LEU A 21 -6.38 3.05 6.07
C LEU A 21 -6.22 3.74 4.71
N GLY A 22 -5.70 3.04 3.70
CA GLY A 22 -5.63 3.54 2.33
C GLY A 22 -7.01 3.79 1.71
N ALA A 23 -7.98 2.90 1.95
CA ALA A 23 -9.36 3.07 1.49
C ALA A 23 -10.03 4.30 2.10
N MET A 24 -9.88 4.50 3.41
CA MET A 24 -10.40 5.70 4.09
C MET A 24 -9.76 6.97 3.55
N VAL A 25 -8.44 7.00 3.38
CA VAL A 25 -7.74 8.17 2.83
C VAL A 25 -8.21 8.44 1.40
N GLY A 26 -8.31 7.41 0.55
CA GLY A 26 -8.83 7.53 -0.81
C GLY A 26 -10.26 8.07 -0.85
N ALA A 27 -11.15 7.58 0.01
CA ALA A 27 -12.51 8.07 0.12
C ALA A 27 -12.56 9.54 0.59
N THR A 28 -11.74 9.93 1.58
CA THR A 28 -11.67 11.33 2.01
C THR A 28 -11.10 12.25 0.92
N ALA A 29 -10.13 11.78 0.14
CA ALA A 29 -9.56 12.53 -0.98
C ALA A 29 -10.61 12.78 -2.08
N ASP A 30 -11.48 11.82 -2.36
CA ASP A 30 -12.60 11.97 -3.30
C ASP A 30 -13.51 13.13 -2.89
N VAL A 31 -13.90 13.18 -1.60
CA VAL A 31 -14.75 14.24 -1.06
C VAL A 31 -14.08 15.61 -1.16
N ILE A 32 -12.78 15.69 -0.86
CA ILE A 32 -12.03 16.96 -0.89
C ILE A 32 -11.85 17.47 -2.32
N LEU A 33 -11.55 16.59 -3.28
CA LEU A 33 -11.22 16.98 -4.65
C LEU A 33 -12.46 17.24 -5.52
N PHE A 34 -13.53 16.45 -5.35
CA PHE A 34 -14.70 16.49 -6.23
C PHE A 34 -15.97 17.00 -5.55
N GLY A 35 -15.96 17.21 -4.23
CA GLY A 35 -17.08 17.78 -3.48
C GLY A 35 -18.35 16.92 -3.44
N ASN A 36 -18.33 15.74 -4.07
CA ASN A 36 -19.43 14.78 -4.10
C ASN A 36 -18.85 13.36 -4.01
N ALA A 37 -19.47 12.51 -3.19
CA ALA A 37 -19.12 11.08 -3.05
C ALA A 37 -19.68 10.22 -4.20
N THR A 38 -19.87 10.79 -5.40
CA THR A 38 -20.48 10.11 -6.55
C THR A 38 -19.58 9.02 -7.14
N SER A 39 -18.27 9.10 -6.90
CA SER A 39 -17.26 8.14 -7.40
C SER A 39 -16.68 7.27 -6.28
N GLY A 40 -17.32 7.24 -5.10
CA GLY A 40 -16.71 6.87 -3.81
C GLY A 40 -16.05 5.49 -3.71
N SER A 41 -16.30 4.58 -4.65
CA SER A 41 -15.61 3.28 -4.73
C SER A 41 -14.24 3.37 -5.41
N GLY A 42 -14.10 4.16 -6.48
CA GLY A 42 -12.89 4.19 -7.30
C GLY A 42 -11.67 4.74 -6.56
N PHE A 43 -11.81 5.93 -5.97
CA PHE A 43 -10.73 6.55 -5.22
C PHE A 43 -10.36 5.78 -3.94
N ALA A 44 -11.33 5.13 -3.30
CA ALA A 44 -11.06 4.22 -2.19
C ALA A 44 -10.20 3.03 -2.63
N ILE A 45 -10.47 2.43 -3.79
CA ILE A 45 -9.66 1.33 -4.36
C ILE A 45 -8.24 1.82 -4.69
N LEU A 46 -8.09 2.99 -5.34
CA LEU A 46 -6.78 3.54 -5.66
C LEU A 46 -5.96 3.89 -4.41
N GLY A 47 -6.60 4.40 -3.36
CA GLY A 47 -5.96 4.70 -2.08
C GLY A 47 -5.54 3.43 -1.33
N ALA A 48 -6.40 2.42 -1.30
CA ALA A 48 -6.07 1.11 -0.73
C ALA A 48 -4.89 0.47 -1.46
N ALA A 49 -4.90 0.48 -2.80
CA ALA A 49 -3.84 -0.04 -3.64
C ALA A 49 -2.50 0.67 -3.37
N SER A 50 -2.49 2.01 -3.32
CA SER A 50 -1.26 2.79 -3.13
C SER A 50 -0.61 2.51 -1.77
N CYS A 51 -1.42 2.36 -0.71
CA CYS A 51 -0.95 2.05 0.64
C CYS A 51 -0.39 0.63 0.74
N ILE A 52 -1.08 -0.36 0.16
CA ILE A 52 -0.59 -1.75 0.10
C ILE A 52 0.73 -1.81 -0.67
N GLY A 53 0.79 -1.14 -1.82
CA GLY A 53 1.99 -1.04 -2.63
C GLY A 53 3.18 -0.53 -1.82
N ALA A 54 3.01 0.62 -1.15
CA ALA A 54 4.00 1.22 -0.25
C ALA A 54 4.47 0.26 0.85
N VAL A 55 3.55 -0.49 1.44
CA VAL A 55 3.86 -1.38 2.57
C VAL A 55 4.60 -2.64 2.14
N ILE A 56 4.15 -3.29 1.05
CA ILE A 56 4.74 -4.55 0.58
C ILE A 56 6.09 -4.31 -0.11
N GLY A 57 6.23 -3.22 -0.86
CA GLY A 57 7.43 -2.97 -1.66
C GLY A 57 7.54 -3.86 -2.92
N ALA A 58 6.47 -4.59 -3.27
CA ALA A 58 6.39 -5.43 -4.46
C ALA A 58 5.23 -4.95 -5.36
N PRO A 59 5.49 -4.10 -6.36
CA PRO A 59 4.45 -3.44 -7.15
C PRO A 59 3.58 -4.44 -7.94
N LEU A 60 4.17 -5.49 -8.53
CA LEU A 60 3.43 -6.50 -9.28
C LEU A 60 2.46 -7.27 -8.38
N ALA A 61 2.90 -7.68 -7.19
CA ALA A 61 2.05 -8.40 -6.23
C ALA A 61 0.88 -7.52 -5.77
N ALA A 62 1.13 -6.24 -5.46
CA ALA A 62 0.09 -5.30 -5.06
C ALA A 62 -0.98 -5.11 -6.15
N VAL A 63 -0.57 -5.03 -7.42
CA VAL A 63 -1.51 -4.90 -8.55
C VAL A 63 -2.37 -6.15 -8.72
N VAL A 64 -1.77 -7.34 -8.63
CA VAL A 64 -2.51 -8.61 -8.73
C VAL A 64 -3.53 -8.73 -7.60
N ILE A 65 -3.16 -8.37 -6.37
CA ILE A 65 -4.08 -8.39 -5.22
C ILE A 65 -5.27 -7.46 -5.46
N VAL A 66 -5.04 -6.24 -5.93
CA VAL A 66 -6.12 -5.27 -6.19
C VAL A 66 -7.00 -5.74 -7.36
N PHE A 67 -6.40 -6.33 -8.39
CA PHE A 67 -7.14 -6.94 -9.49
C PHE A 67 -8.07 -8.06 -9.01
N GLU A 68 -7.57 -8.98 -8.17
CA GLU A 68 -8.40 -10.04 -7.61
C GLU A 68 -9.52 -9.50 -6.72
N LEU A 69 -9.24 -8.47 -5.90
CA LEU A 69 -10.25 -7.87 -5.01
C LEU A 69 -11.33 -7.08 -5.75
N THR A 70 -10.99 -6.48 -6.89
CA THR A 70 -11.92 -5.61 -7.65
C THR A 70 -12.64 -6.36 -8.77
N GLY A 71 -12.02 -7.41 -9.33
CA GLY A 71 -12.59 -8.22 -10.41
C GLY A 71 -12.78 -7.48 -11.74
N SER A 72 -12.21 -6.28 -11.87
CA SER A 72 -12.37 -5.41 -13.04
C SER A 72 -11.01 -4.90 -13.52
N TYR A 73 -10.80 -4.99 -14.83
CA TYR A 73 -9.52 -4.66 -15.46
C TYR A 73 -9.25 -3.15 -15.48
N ASP A 74 -10.30 -2.34 -15.69
CA ASP A 74 -10.17 -0.88 -15.78
C ASP A 74 -9.59 -0.31 -14.47
N TRP A 75 -10.14 -0.74 -13.34
CA TRP A 75 -9.67 -0.31 -12.01
C TRP A 75 -8.28 -0.83 -11.68
N ALA A 76 -7.90 -2.01 -12.16
CA ALA A 76 -6.58 -2.57 -11.93
C ALA A 76 -5.47 -1.78 -12.64
N VAL A 77 -5.72 -1.30 -13.86
CA VAL A 77 -4.77 -0.45 -14.60
C VAL A 77 -4.58 0.89 -13.88
N LEU A 78 -5.67 1.51 -13.42
CA LEU A 78 -5.62 2.74 -12.62
C LEU A 78 -4.85 2.53 -11.30
N ALA A 79 -5.10 1.42 -10.62
CA ALA A 79 -4.40 1.04 -9.40
C ALA A 79 -2.90 0.81 -9.63
N MET A 80 -2.50 0.24 -10.78
CA MET A 80 -1.09 0.05 -11.13
C MET A 80 -0.33 1.37 -11.20
N ILE A 81 -0.90 2.39 -11.85
CA ILE A 81 -0.28 3.71 -11.94
C ILE A 81 -0.13 4.33 -10.55
N SER A 82 -1.16 4.20 -9.70
CA SER A 82 -1.16 4.67 -8.31
C SER A 82 -0.10 3.94 -7.44
N VAL A 83 0.03 2.62 -7.60
CA VAL A 83 1.02 1.81 -6.88
C VAL A 83 2.43 2.20 -7.29
N VAL A 84 2.70 2.35 -8.59
CA VAL A 84 4.04 2.71 -9.09
C VAL A 84 4.46 4.10 -8.62
N SER A 85 3.55 5.08 -8.64
CA SER A 85 3.85 6.43 -8.14
C SER A 85 4.11 6.44 -6.63
N SER A 86 3.30 5.72 -5.86
CA SER A 86 3.48 5.52 -4.41
C SER A 86 4.81 4.82 -4.09
N GLN A 87 5.19 3.83 -4.89
CA GLN A 87 6.48 3.15 -4.76
C GLN A 87 7.64 4.07 -5.05
N GLN A 88 7.57 4.88 -6.11
CA GLN A 88 8.61 5.84 -6.42
C GLN A 88 8.78 6.87 -5.30
N PHE A 89 7.67 7.36 -4.73
CA PHE A 89 7.68 8.25 -3.58
C PHE A 89 8.27 7.59 -2.33
N THR A 90 7.85 6.34 -2.06
CA THR A 90 8.35 5.55 -0.92
C THR A 90 9.85 5.29 -1.02
N ARG A 91 10.35 4.99 -2.23
CA ARG A 91 11.79 4.81 -2.49
C ARG A 91 12.55 6.11 -2.30
N ALA A 92 12.00 7.25 -2.72
CA ALA A 92 12.62 8.55 -2.55
C ALA A 92 12.73 8.98 -1.07
N PHE A 93 11.70 8.71 -0.24
CA PHE A 93 11.67 9.15 1.17
C PHE A 93 12.22 8.13 2.17
N SER A 94 12.01 6.82 1.94
CA SER A 94 12.30 5.76 2.93
C SER A 94 13.43 4.81 2.49
N GLY A 95 13.94 4.95 1.26
CA GLY A 95 15.07 4.19 0.71
C GLY A 95 14.76 2.73 0.37
N ARG A 96 14.32 1.93 1.36
CA ARG A 96 14.08 0.47 1.26
C ARG A 96 12.69 0.06 1.78
N SER A 97 12.21 -1.12 1.34
CA SER A 97 10.91 -1.70 1.72
C SER A 97 10.78 -1.84 3.25
N LEU A 98 9.55 -1.82 3.78
CA LEU A 98 9.30 -2.08 5.22
C LEU A 98 9.91 -3.42 5.67
N PHE A 99 9.94 -4.43 4.79
CA PHE A 99 10.54 -5.73 5.09
C PHE A 99 12.06 -5.68 5.20
N ASP A 100 12.74 -4.89 4.34
CA ASP A 100 14.18 -4.65 4.48
C ASP A 100 14.50 -3.97 5.80
N LYS A 101 13.65 -3.02 6.22
CA LYS A 101 13.81 -2.33 7.50
C LYS A 101 13.62 -3.29 8.68
N GLN A 102 12.65 -4.22 8.59
CA GLN A 102 12.46 -5.27 9.59
C GLN A 102 13.64 -6.26 9.65
N LEU A 103 14.23 -6.61 8.52
CA LEU A 103 15.40 -7.49 8.45
C LEU A 103 16.66 -6.79 8.99
N SER A 104 16.84 -5.52 8.67
CA SER A 104 17.92 -4.69 9.23
C SER A 104 17.82 -4.54 10.75
N LEU A 105 16.60 -4.35 11.29
CA LEU A 105 16.39 -4.27 12.75
C LEU A 105 16.67 -5.60 13.47
N ARG A 106 16.58 -6.73 12.76
CA ARG A 106 16.95 -8.06 13.27
C ARG A 106 18.44 -8.39 13.09
N GLY A 107 19.25 -7.46 12.60
CA GLY A 107 20.68 -7.65 12.38
C GLY A 107 21.02 -8.53 11.18
N ILE A 108 20.05 -8.88 10.34
CA ILE A 108 20.25 -9.67 9.12
C ILE A 108 20.58 -8.70 7.99
N LYS A 109 21.88 -8.55 7.68
CA LYS A 109 22.35 -7.78 6.53
C LYS A 109 22.10 -8.60 5.27
N ILE A 110 21.10 -8.19 4.49
CA ILE A 110 20.96 -8.62 3.10
C ILE A 110 22.09 -7.92 2.36
N SER A 111 23.16 -8.65 2.05
CA SER A 111 24.25 -8.19 1.20
C SER A 111 23.68 -7.82 -0.16
N ASP A 112 23.84 -6.54 -0.55
CA ASP A 112 23.64 -6.09 -1.93
C ASP A 112 24.61 -6.85 -2.83
N ASP A 113 24.12 -7.90 -3.49
CA ASP A 113 24.76 -8.48 -4.66
C ASP A 113 23.94 -8.16 -5.91
N TYR A 114 23.78 -6.86 -6.17
CA TYR A 114 23.65 -6.40 -7.55
C TYR A 114 24.03 -4.92 -7.66
N LYS A 115 25.07 -4.67 -8.46
CA LYS A 115 25.49 -3.36 -8.98
C LYS A 115 24.36 -2.67 -9.72
#